data_AF-A0A1G5I184-F1
#
_entry.id   AF-A0A1G5I184-F1
#
_cell.length_a   1.000
_cell.length_b   1.000
_cell.length_c   1.000
_cell.angle_alpha   90.00
_cell.angle_beta   90.00
_cell.angle_gamma   90.00
#
_symmetry.space_group_name_H-M   'P 1'
#
loop_
_entity.id
_entity.type
_entity.pdbx_description
1 polymer ?
#
loop_
_entity_poly.entity_id
_entity_poly.type
_entity_poly.pdbx_seq_one_letter_code
_entity_poly.pdbx_strand_id
1 'polypeptide(L)'
;MKKQMIIFLALILVFLIVGCGADVGVNTDDPVVEEQQDTLEGEVEEIAEADEEIIIEEINLLEIKPNEAGEIMVLMYHHIREPEAEWSRTPDNFRKDLMELYYRGYRPISLYDYATGNINTEAGMTPVILTFDDGNQNNFNMIENDDGEWIIDPDSAVGILVDFHKIYPDFPLEATFFINGGTPFGQKEFIEYKLNYIVEKGMDIGNHTMTHINFTNTTPEKIQEEIGKLNKFIRQYLPDYEVNTLALPFGSKPSNQEWHSYLVEGEYEGEKYHNVAVLEVGWDPYHSPYSSNFNASKIRRVRASETKVDGVGIYDWLKAFDQGTRLRYISDGDSNYISVPEKYKDRIMQNLDIKTIRTY
;
A
#
# COMPACT_ATOMS: atom_id res chain seq x y z
N MET A 1 48.53 8.07 -21.15
CA MET A 1 48.21 7.72 -22.55
C MET A 1 46.74 7.31 -22.63
N LYS A 2 46.00 7.94 -23.54
CA LYS A 2 44.62 7.69 -23.99
C LYS A 2 43.47 7.87 -22.98
N LYS A 3 42.94 9.10 -22.97
CA LYS A 3 41.54 9.46 -22.72
C LYS A 3 40.64 8.78 -23.77
N GLN A 4 39.49 8.24 -23.39
CA GLN A 4 38.39 7.96 -24.32
C GLN A 4 37.22 8.89 -24.00
N MET A 5 36.93 9.75 -24.97
CA MET A 5 35.73 10.60 -25.05
C MET A 5 34.53 9.71 -25.39
N ILE A 6 33.45 9.83 -24.61
CA ILE A 6 32.12 9.37 -25.01
C ILE A 6 31.39 10.62 -25.52
N ILE A 7 31.03 10.61 -26.80
CA ILE A 7 30.30 11.70 -27.46
C ILE A 7 28.80 11.41 -27.35
N PHE A 8 28.07 12.37 -26.77
CA PHE A 8 26.62 12.49 -26.78
C PHE A 8 26.12 12.78 -28.21
N LEU A 9 25.10 12.06 -28.68
CA LEU A 9 24.36 12.43 -29.88
C LEU A 9 22.91 12.76 -29.47
N ALA A 10 22.59 14.05 -29.39
CA ALA A 10 21.24 14.56 -29.20
C ALA A 10 20.57 14.71 -30.57
N LEU A 11 19.42 14.06 -30.76
CA LEU A 11 18.58 14.22 -31.95
C LEU A 11 17.65 15.42 -31.73
N ILE A 12 17.90 16.54 -32.42
CA ILE A 12 17.02 17.72 -32.43
C ILE A 12 16.12 17.59 -33.66
N LEU A 13 14.81 17.43 -33.44
CA LEU A 13 13.80 17.50 -34.49
C LEU A 13 13.25 18.93 -34.57
N VAL A 14 13.60 19.65 -35.63
CA VAL A 14 13.07 20.97 -35.97
C VAL A 14 11.89 20.78 -36.91
N PHE A 15 10.68 21.18 -36.51
CA PHE A 15 9.58 21.38 -37.46
C PHE A 15 9.44 22.85 -37.80
N LEU A 16 9.60 23.14 -39.09
CA LEU A 16 9.50 24.45 -39.72
C LEU A 16 8.04 24.90 -39.80
N ILE A 17 7.79 26.11 -39.31
CA ILE A 17 6.57 26.87 -39.51
C ILE A 17 6.64 27.48 -40.91
N VAL A 18 5.62 27.25 -41.75
CA VAL A 18 5.38 28.02 -42.97
C VAL A 18 4.15 28.87 -42.75
N GLY A 19 4.38 30.18 -42.64
CA GLY A 19 3.35 31.19 -42.77
C GLY A 19 3.19 31.65 -44.22
N CYS A 20 2.00 32.14 -44.54
CA CYS A 20 1.80 33.14 -45.58
C CYS A 20 0.70 34.10 -45.06
N GLY A 21 1.07 35.36 -44.91
CA GLY A 21 0.16 36.45 -44.60
C GLY A 21 -0.26 37.23 -45.85
N ALA A 22 -1.29 38.05 -45.69
CA ALA A 22 -1.49 39.33 -46.37
C ALA A 22 -2.65 40.09 -45.71
N ASP A 23 -2.33 40.77 -44.61
CA ASP A 23 -2.40 42.22 -44.38
C ASP A 23 -3.64 43.10 -44.75
N VAL A 24 -3.88 44.02 -43.80
CA VAL A 24 -4.52 45.36 -43.82
C VAL A 24 -6.05 45.53 -43.70
N GLY A 25 -6.48 46.20 -42.60
CA GLY A 25 -7.55 47.20 -42.66
C GLY A 25 -8.42 47.36 -41.40
N VAL A 26 -8.07 48.31 -40.52
CA VAL A 26 -8.89 48.79 -39.39
C VAL A 26 -9.96 49.78 -39.87
N ASN A 27 -11.24 49.61 -39.52
CA ASN A 27 -12.04 50.63 -38.79
C ASN A 27 -13.48 50.18 -38.48
N THR A 28 -14.02 50.84 -37.45
CA THR A 28 -15.31 50.70 -36.77
C THR A 28 -16.53 51.11 -37.61
N ASP A 29 -17.68 50.48 -37.33
CA ASP A 29 -19.00 51.10 -37.04
C ASP A 29 -20.15 50.14 -37.42
N ASP A 30 -20.98 49.78 -36.42
CA ASP A 30 -22.31 49.16 -36.61
C ASP A 30 -23.27 50.13 -37.31
N PRO A 31 -24.25 49.66 -38.12
CA PRO A 31 -25.59 49.41 -37.55
C PRO A 31 -26.49 48.32 -38.21
N VAL A 32 -27.28 47.64 -37.36
CA VAL A 32 -28.75 47.40 -37.44
C VAL A 32 -29.35 46.62 -38.64
N VAL A 33 -29.89 45.42 -38.32
CA VAL A 33 -31.20 44.79 -38.71
C VAL A 33 -31.44 44.55 -40.23
N GLU A 34 -31.80 43.38 -40.76
CA GLU A 34 -32.98 42.54 -40.49
C GLU A 34 -32.86 41.17 -41.19
N GLU A 35 -33.76 40.26 -40.82
CA GLU A 35 -33.87 38.83 -41.11
C GLU A 35 -33.70 38.38 -42.57
N GLN A 36 -33.03 37.22 -42.75
CA GLN A 36 -33.60 36.18 -43.61
C GLN A 36 -33.22 34.78 -43.11
N GLN A 37 -34.27 34.08 -42.71
CA GLN A 37 -34.33 32.68 -42.33
C GLN A 37 -34.06 31.82 -43.56
N ASP A 38 -32.96 31.05 -43.55
CA ASP A 38 -32.78 29.94 -44.47
C ASP A 38 -32.47 28.68 -43.66
N THR A 39 -33.41 27.75 -43.72
CA THR A 39 -33.40 26.46 -43.06
C THR A 39 -32.50 25.51 -43.82
N LEU A 40 -31.41 25.07 -43.21
CA LEU A 40 -30.65 23.90 -43.65
C LEU A 40 -30.54 22.94 -42.47
N GLU A 41 -31.35 21.89 -42.55
CA GLU A 41 -31.24 20.67 -41.75
C GLU A 41 -29.85 20.07 -41.97
N GLY A 42 -29.01 20.13 -40.94
CA GLY A 42 -27.75 19.41 -40.87
C GLY A 42 -27.96 18.10 -40.13
N GLU A 43 -27.70 16.99 -40.82
CA GLU A 43 -27.64 15.64 -40.27
C GLU A 43 -26.69 15.61 -39.05
N VAL A 44 -27.21 15.14 -37.92
CA VAL A 44 -26.39 14.77 -36.77
C VAL A 44 -25.86 13.37 -37.07
N GLU A 45 -24.60 13.26 -37.50
CA GLU A 45 -23.89 11.99 -37.48
C GLU A 45 -23.73 11.56 -36.02
N GLU A 46 -24.50 10.55 -35.64
CA GLU A 46 -24.38 9.80 -34.40
C GLU A 46 -23.05 9.05 -34.43
N ILE A 47 -22.01 9.63 -33.81
CA ILE A 47 -20.75 8.93 -33.59
C ILE A 47 -21.03 7.90 -32.50
N ALA A 48 -21.27 6.65 -32.92
CA ALA A 48 -21.29 5.51 -32.02
C ALA A 48 -19.92 5.41 -31.37
N GLU A 49 -19.84 5.65 -30.06
CA GLU A 49 -18.70 5.25 -29.24
C GLU A 49 -18.56 3.73 -29.40
N ALA A 50 -17.50 3.31 -30.09
CA ALA A 50 -17.10 1.92 -30.09
C ALA A 50 -16.60 1.62 -28.68
N ASP A 51 -17.41 0.89 -27.91
CA ASP A 51 -16.95 0.17 -26.74
C ASP A 51 -15.75 -0.69 -27.19
N GLU A 52 -14.53 -0.26 -26.85
CA GLU A 52 -13.38 -1.15 -26.88
C GLU A 52 -13.67 -2.25 -25.85
N GLU A 53 -14.21 -3.38 -26.31
CA GLU A 53 -14.17 -4.63 -25.57
C GLU A 53 -12.70 -4.88 -25.22
N ILE A 54 -12.35 -4.62 -23.97
CA ILE A 54 -11.09 -5.08 -23.38
C ILE A 54 -11.15 -6.60 -23.47
N ILE A 55 -10.51 -7.16 -24.49
CA ILE A 55 -10.29 -8.60 -24.61
C ILE A 55 -9.34 -8.96 -23.47
N ILE A 56 -9.89 -9.39 -22.33
CA ILE A 56 -9.11 -10.02 -21.27
C ILE A 56 -8.64 -11.35 -21.85
N GLU A 57 -7.36 -11.45 -22.21
CA GLU A 57 -6.77 -12.73 -22.58
C GLU A 57 -6.97 -13.70 -21.41
N GLU A 58 -7.63 -14.82 -21.67
CA GLU A 58 -7.92 -15.83 -20.65
C GLU A 58 -6.60 -16.41 -20.13
N ILE A 59 -6.35 -16.23 -18.82
CA ILE A 59 -5.12 -16.68 -18.16
C ILE A 59 -4.88 -18.20 -18.35
N ASN A 60 -3.65 -18.55 -18.77
CA ASN A 60 -3.23 -19.95 -18.80
C ASN A 60 -2.83 -20.45 -17.39
N LEU A 61 -3.81 -21.00 -16.66
CA LEU A 61 -3.61 -21.49 -15.28
C LEU A 61 -2.53 -22.57 -15.15
N LEU A 62 -2.31 -23.39 -16.18
CA LEU A 62 -1.29 -24.45 -16.17
C LEU A 62 0.14 -23.92 -16.29
N GLU A 63 0.29 -22.74 -16.90
CA GLU A 63 1.57 -22.03 -17.05
C GLU A 63 1.88 -21.18 -15.83
N ILE A 64 0.95 -20.29 -15.44
CA ILE A 64 1.12 -19.37 -14.30
C ILE A 64 1.12 -20.12 -12.97
N LYS A 65 0.31 -21.18 -12.87
CA LYS A 65 0.09 -21.97 -11.66
C LYS A 65 -0.29 -21.10 -10.44
N PRO A 66 -1.33 -20.26 -10.56
CA PRO A 66 -1.78 -19.44 -9.45
C PRO A 66 -2.25 -20.31 -8.28
N ASN A 67 -2.02 -19.84 -7.07
CA ASN A 67 -2.38 -20.54 -5.87
C ASN A 67 -2.80 -19.53 -4.81
N GLU A 68 -4.04 -19.08 -4.92
CA GLU A 68 -4.61 -18.06 -4.03
C GLU A 68 -5.10 -18.63 -2.69
N ALA A 69 -4.87 -19.93 -2.44
CA ALA A 69 -4.98 -20.55 -1.11
C ALA A 69 -3.67 -20.45 -0.29
N GLY A 70 -2.62 -19.87 -0.86
CA GLY A 70 -1.32 -19.73 -0.22
C GLY A 70 -1.26 -18.65 0.86
N GLU A 71 -0.14 -18.58 1.53
CA GLU A 71 0.15 -17.65 2.62
C GLU A 71 0.82 -16.39 2.09
N ILE A 72 0.57 -15.28 2.77
CA ILE A 72 1.03 -13.94 2.43
C ILE A 72 1.88 -13.41 3.59
N MET A 73 3.02 -12.79 3.28
CA MET A 73 3.83 -12.14 4.31
C MET A 73 3.25 -10.77 4.65
N VAL A 74 3.03 -10.53 5.94
CA VAL A 74 2.83 -9.19 6.49
C VAL A 74 4.11 -8.80 7.23
N LEU A 75 4.95 -8.00 6.59
CA LEU A 75 6.27 -7.64 7.09
C LEU A 75 6.16 -6.52 8.12
N MET A 76 6.80 -6.72 9.27
CA MET A 76 6.82 -5.78 10.39
C MET A 76 8.23 -5.21 10.57
N TYR A 77 8.35 -3.90 10.34
CA TYR A 77 9.49 -3.06 10.65
C TYR A 77 9.19 -2.17 11.86
N HIS A 78 10.23 -1.62 12.50
CA HIS A 78 10.07 -0.59 13.55
C HIS A 78 10.96 0.59 13.19
N HIS A 79 12.28 0.48 13.43
CA HIS A 79 13.23 1.50 13.00
C HIS A 79 13.91 1.15 11.68
N ILE A 80 14.10 2.15 10.82
CA ILE A 80 15.04 2.11 9.69
C ILE A 80 16.24 2.98 10.04
N ARG A 81 17.27 2.42 10.69
CA ARG A 81 18.45 3.15 11.17
C ARG A 81 19.65 2.25 11.38
N GLU A 82 20.81 2.88 11.52
CA GLU A 82 22.03 2.27 12.00
C GLU A 82 22.14 2.31 13.54
N PRO A 83 22.76 1.29 14.19
CA PRO A 83 23.13 -0.02 13.63
C PRO A 83 21.96 -1.01 13.57
N GLU A 84 22.14 -2.14 12.88
CA GLU A 84 21.25 -3.31 12.99
C GLU A 84 21.01 -3.69 14.46
N ALA A 85 19.74 -3.93 14.80
CA ALA A 85 19.33 -4.39 16.12
C ALA A 85 18.05 -5.20 16.03
N GLU A 86 17.60 -5.73 17.16
CA GLU A 86 16.38 -6.55 17.25
C GLU A 86 15.12 -5.90 16.64
N TRP A 87 15.00 -4.58 16.77
CA TRP A 87 13.91 -3.75 16.24
C TRP A 87 14.43 -2.64 15.31
N SER A 88 15.61 -2.82 14.71
CA SER A 88 16.20 -1.85 13.78
C SER A 88 16.78 -2.56 12.58
N ARG A 89 16.29 -2.20 11.39
CA ARG A 89 16.86 -2.56 10.10
C ARG A 89 17.66 -1.37 9.60
N THR A 90 18.82 -1.57 9.00
CA THR A 90 19.57 -0.43 8.43
C THR A 90 18.94 0.02 7.11
N PRO A 91 19.14 1.28 6.70
CA PRO A 91 18.70 1.77 5.39
C PRO A 91 19.13 0.85 4.23
N ASP A 92 20.40 0.43 4.20
CA ASP A 92 20.94 -0.44 3.15
C ASP A 92 20.29 -1.82 3.14
N ASN A 93 20.07 -2.38 4.31
CA ASN A 93 19.42 -3.67 4.44
C ASN A 93 17.93 -3.61 4.13
N PHE A 94 17.24 -2.49 4.42
CA PHE A 94 15.86 -2.29 4.01
C PHE A 94 15.77 -2.19 2.47
N ARG A 95 16.67 -1.45 1.81
CA ARG A 95 16.80 -1.44 0.34
C ARG A 95 17.01 -2.84 -0.22
N LYS A 96 17.88 -3.64 0.41
CA LYS A 96 18.12 -5.04 0.04
C LYS A 96 16.85 -5.88 0.17
N ASP A 97 16.09 -5.72 1.25
CA ASP A 97 14.83 -6.45 1.45
C ASP A 97 13.83 -6.13 0.33
N LEU A 98 13.68 -4.85 -0.06
CA LEU A 98 12.82 -4.44 -1.18
C LEU A 98 13.29 -5.05 -2.51
N MET A 99 14.60 -5.03 -2.79
CA MET A 99 15.16 -5.66 -3.99
C MET A 99 14.90 -7.16 -4.04
N GLU A 100 15.05 -7.86 -2.91
CA GLU A 100 14.81 -9.31 -2.83
C GLU A 100 13.34 -9.64 -3.04
N LEU A 101 12.42 -8.87 -2.43
CA LEU A 101 10.98 -8.99 -2.69
C LEU A 101 10.67 -8.79 -4.17
N TYR A 102 11.15 -7.68 -4.76
CA TYR A 102 10.91 -7.33 -6.15
C TYR A 102 11.38 -8.43 -7.12
N TYR A 103 12.63 -8.88 -7.00
CA TYR A 103 13.19 -9.90 -7.90
C TYR A 103 12.54 -11.28 -7.77
N ARG A 104 11.94 -11.58 -6.61
CA ARG A 104 11.21 -12.83 -6.36
C ARG A 104 9.74 -12.75 -6.77
N GLY A 105 9.32 -11.64 -7.37
CA GLY A 105 7.94 -11.44 -7.84
C GLY A 105 6.97 -11.05 -6.74
N TYR A 106 7.44 -10.50 -5.61
CA TYR A 106 6.55 -9.94 -4.61
C TYR A 106 6.15 -8.50 -4.98
N ARG A 107 4.90 -8.15 -4.72
CA ARG A 107 4.33 -6.81 -4.98
C ARG A 107 3.58 -6.31 -3.74
N PRO A 108 3.91 -5.11 -3.23
CA PRO A 108 3.16 -4.50 -2.15
C PRO A 108 1.69 -4.33 -2.48
N ILE A 109 0.83 -4.61 -1.51
CA ILE A 109 -0.60 -4.24 -1.52
C ILE A 109 -0.96 -3.59 -0.18
N SER A 110 -2.04 -2.82 -0.16
CA SER A 110 -2.55 -2.23 1.07
C SER A 110 -2.97 -3.32 2.07
N LEU A 111 -2.87 -3.02 3.36
CA LEU A 111 -3.36 -3.92 4.40
C LEU A 111 -4.89 -4.07 4.32
N TYR A 112 -5.58 -3.03 3.87
CA TYR A 112 -7.03 -3.05 3.63
C TYR A 112 -7.41 -4.09 2.56
N ASP A 113 -6.75 -4.06 1.41
CA ASP A 113 -7.01 -4.99 0.31
C ASP A 113 -6.71 -6.43 0.71
N TYR A 114 -5.63 -6.64 1.47
CA TYR A 114 -5.36 -7.95 2.04
C TYR A 114 -6.47 -8.41 2.98
N ALA A 115 -6.89 -7.57 3.93
CA ALA A 115 -7.89 -7.94 4.93
C ALA A 115 -9.29 -8.18 4.34
N THR A 116 -9.61 -7.49 3.24
CA THR A 116 -10.91 -7.58 2.55
C THR A 116 -10.90 -8.54 1.37
N GLY A 117 -9.74 -9.08 1.00
CA GLY A 117 -9.59 -9.98 -0.16
C GLY A 117 -9.72 -9.28 -1.51
N ASN A 118 -9.49 -7.97 -1.57
CA ASN A 118 -9.44 -7.20 -2.81
C ASN A 118 -8.04 -7.24 -3.44
N ILE A 119 -7.53 -8.45 -3.71
CA ILE A 119 -6.18 -8.63 -4.27
C ILE A 119 -6.27 -8.56 -5.79
N ASN A 120 -5.50 -7.63 -6.38
CA ASN A 120 -5.35 -7.41 -7.83
C ASN A 120 -3.87 -7.52 -8.28
N THR A 121 -3.04 -8.15 -7.46
CA THR A 121 -1.63 -8.40 -7.78
C THR A 121 -1.50 -9.14 -9.12
N GLU A 122 -0.57 -8.73 -9.97
CA GLU A 122 -0.38 -9.31 -11.30
C GLU A 122 -0.27 -10.85 -11.28
N ALA A 123 -0.78 -11.49 -12.32
CA ALA A 123 -0.72 -12.94 -12.49
C ALA A 123 0.71 -13.48 -12.32
N GLY A 124 0.87 -14.51 -11.49
CA GLY A 124 2.17 -15.13 -11.19
C GLY A 124 2.98 -14.41 -10.11
N MET A 125 2.60 -13.18 -9.73
CA MET A 125 3.23 -12.43 -8.65
C MET A 125 2.59 -12.79 -7.29
N THR A 126 3.26 -12.38 -6.22
CA THR A 126 2.85 -12.66 -4.83
C THR A 126 2.60 -11.34 -4.09
N PRO A 127 1.44 -11.11 -3.47
CA PRO A 127 1.24 -9.94 -2.62
C PRO A 127 2.15 -9.99 -1.39
N VAL A 128 2.58 -8.82 -0.92
CA VAL A 128 3.26 -8.63 0.38
C VAL A 128 2.74 -7.37 1.03
N ILE A 129 2.62 -7.35 2.35
CA ILE A 129 2.19 -6.15 3.09
C ILE A 129 3.40 -5.61 3.84
N LEU A 130 3.63 -4.30 3.74
CA LEU A 130 4.70 -3.60 4.47
C LEU A 130 4.09 -2.80 5.61
N THR A 131 4.52 -3.06 6.85
CA THR A 131 4.06 -2.35 8.05
C THR A 131 5.22 -1.80 8.86
N PHE A 132 5.04 -0.61 9.42
CA PHE A 132 6.01 0.08 10.27
C PHE A 132 5.35 0.50 11.58
N ASP A 133 5.85 0.00 12.70
CA ASP A 133 5.30 0.31 14.02
C ASP A 133 5.99 1.53 14.67
N ASP A 134 5.30 2.10 15.65
CA ASP A 134 5.68 3.22 16.52
C ASP A 134 5.67 4.63 15.91
N GLY A 135 5.74 4.76 14.58
CA GLY A 135 5.86 6.07 13.93
C GLY A 135 7.17 6.77 14.30
N ASN A 136 8.29 6.04 14.25
CA ASN A 136 9.61 6.57 14.58
C ASN A 136 10.04 7.65 13.59
N GLN A 137 10.87 8.62 14.03
CA GLN A 137 11.38 9.67 13.14
C GLN A 137 12.08 9.11 11.90
N ASN A 138 12.83 8.02 12.03
CA ASN A 138 13.50 7.37 10.91
C ASN A 138 12.55 6.58 9.97
N ASN A 139 11.25 6.48 10.27
CA ASN A 139 10.28 6.03 9.29
C ASN A 139 9.96 7.14 8.29
N PHE A 140 9.83 8.38 8.76
CA PHE A 140 9.64 9.55 7.90
C PHE A 140 10.38 10.74 8.51
N ASN A 141 11.56 11.05 7.97
CA ASN A 141 12.40 12.15 8.47
C ASN A 141 12.49 13.26 7.42
N MET A 142 12.46 14.51 7.87
CA MET A 142 12.76 15.68 7.05
C MET A 142 14.14 16.20 7.44
N ILE A 143 14.97 16.52 6.45
CA ILE A 143 16.31 17.09 6.62
C ILE A 143 16.46 18.31 5.71
N GLU A 144 17.34 19.24 6.08
CA GLU A 144 17.73 20.34 5.19
C GLU A 144 18.83 19.87 4.23
N ASN A 145 18.69 20.20 2.94
CA ASN A 145 19.76 20.04 1.96
C ASN A 145 20.80 21.17 2.08
N ASP A 146 21.85 21.12 1.26
CA ASP A 146 22.93 22.13 1.25
C ASP A 146 22.43 23.55 0.89
N ASP A 147 21.28 23.66 0.23
CA ASP A 147 20.63 24.92 -0.16
C ASP A 147 19.67 25.45 0.94
N GLY A 148 19.52 24.73 2.06
CA GLY A 148 18.63 25.07 3.17
C GLY A 148 17.16 24.73 2.92
N GLU A 149 16.86 23.90 1.92
CA GLU A 149 15.51 23.42 1.64
C GLU A 149 15.22 22.13 2.38
N TRP A 150 14.02 22.01 2.95
CA TRP A 150 13.57 20.78 3.59
C TRP A 150 13.22 19.72 2.54
N ILE A 151 13.88 18.57 2.64
CA ILE A 151 13.67 17.39 1.80
C ILE A 151 13.36 16.17 2.67
N ILE A 152 12.76 15.15 2.06
CA ILE A 152 12.61 13.84 2.71
C ILE A 152 13.99 13.20 2.80
N ASP A 153 14.33 12.71 3.99
CA ASP A 153 15.55 11.98 4.24
C ASP A 153 15.58 10.69 3.39
N PRO A 154 16.54 10.55 2.44
CA PRO A 154 16.61 9.41 1.56
C PRO A 154 16.91 8.09 2.29
N ASP A 155 17.39 8.14 3.54
CA ASP A 155 17.63 6.97 4.38
C ASP A 155 16.48 6.66 5.35
N SER A 156 15.41 7.47 5.35
CA SER A 156 14.17 7.13 6.06
C SER A 156 13.34 6.09 5.30
N ALA A 157 12.45 5.37 5.99
CA ALA A 157 11.59 4.36 5.34
C ALA A 157 10.80 4.93 4.16
N VAL A 158 10.14 6.09 4.36
CA VAL A 158 9.39 6.79 3.30
C VAL A 158 10.30 7.22 2.15
N GLY A 159 11.48 7.78 2.45
CA GLY A 159 12.45 8.16 1.41
C GLY A 159 12.85 6.97 0.53
N ILE A 160 13.19 5.85 1.17
CA ILE A 160 13.58 4.62 0.48
C ILE A 160 12.43 4.05 -0.36
N LEU A 161 11.21 3.97 0.18
CA LEU A 161 10.05 3.45 -0.54
C LEU A 161 9.72 4.30 -1.78
N VAL A 162 9.74 5.63 -1.64
CA VAL A 162 9.47 6.57 -2.73
C VAL A 162 10.53 6.46 -3.82
N ASP A 163 11.81 6.42 -3.45
CA ASP A 163 12.90 6.27 -4.41
C ASP A 163 12.86 4.91 -5.11
N PHE A 164 12.53 3.84 -4.37
CA PHE A 164 12.39 2.50 -4.93
C PHE A 164 11.26 2.44 -5.97
N HIS A 165 10.08 2.95 -5.62
CA HIS A 165 8.93 3.01 -6.54
C HIS A 165 9.23 3.85 -7.78
N LYS A 166 9.97 4.96 -7.63
CA LYS A 166 10.38 5.80 -8.77
C LYS A 166 11.27 5.03 -9.76
N ILE A 167 12.12 4.13 -9.28
CA ILE A 167 13.01 3.30 -10.10
C ILE A 167 12.26 2.07 -10.65
N TYR A 168 11.34 1.50 -9.87
CA TYR A 168 10.54 0.33 -10.19
C TYR A 168 9.04 0.66 -10.05
N PRO A 169 8.42 1.34 -11.04
CA PRO A 169 7.02 1.78 -10.94
C PRO A 169 6.01 0.63 -10.82
N ASP A 170 6.39 -0.56 -11.24
CA ASP A 170 5.63 -1.80 -11.10
C ASP A 170 5.73 -2.43 -9.70
N PHE A 171 6.48 -1.82 -8.77
CA PHE A 171 6.45 -2.10 -7.34
C PHE A 171 5.64 -0.98 -6.66
N PRO A 172 4.35 -1.22 -6.35
CA PRO A 172 3.47 -0.17 -5.82
C PRO A 172 3.98 0.45 -4.53
N LEU A 173 3.69 1.74 -4.35
CA LEU A 173 4.03 2.49 -3.13
C LEU A 173 2.99 2.22 -2.03
N GLU A 174 2.96 0.98 -1.55
CA GLU A 174 2.00 0.51 -0.53
C GLU A 174 2.74 0.17 0.78
N ALA A 175 2.35 0.83 1.86
CA ALA A 175 2.84 0.58 3.21
C ALA A 175 1.89 1.17 4.24
N THR A 176 1.78 0.55 5.41
CA THR A 176 1.01 1.07 6.54
C THR A 176 1.93 1.50 7.68
N PHE A 177 1.83 2.76 8.11
CA PHE A 177 2.56 3.30 9.25
C PHE A 177 1.64 3.36 10.48
N PHE A 178 1.88 2.49 11.45
CA PHE A 178 1.17 2.48 12.73
C PHE A 178 1.80 3.49 13.68
N ILE A 179 1.07 4.58 13.95
CA ILE A 179 1.59 5.67 14.78
C ILE A 179 0.99 5.65 16.19
N ASN A 180 1.69 6.25 17.14
CA ASN A 180 1.19 6.52 18.49
C ASN A 180 0.82 8.01 18.63
N GLY A 181 0.22 8.38 19.77
CA GLY A 181 0.03 9.79 20.13
C GLY A 181 1.35 10.53 20.38
N GLY A 182 1.27 11.86 20.53
CA GLY A 182 2.42 12.71 20.84
C GLY A 182 2.99 13.41 19.60
N THR A 183 4.19 13.01 19.17
CA THR A 183 4.87 13.59 17.99
C THR A 183 5.23 12.47 17.03
N PRO A 184 4.25 11.95 16.26
CA PRO A 184 4.53 10.92 15.25
C PRO A 184 5.62 11.42 14.31
N PHE A 185 6.54 10.54 13.98
CA PHE A 185 7.72 10.82 13.17
C PHE A 185 8.66 11.90 13.74
N GLY A 186 8.58 12.18 15.04
CA GLY A 186 9.59 12.91 15.82
C GLY A 186 9.82 14.39 15.50
N GLN A 187 9.12 14.97 14.52
CA GLN A 187 9.28 16.39 14.13
C GLN A 187 7.91 17.07 14.12
N LYS A 188 7.64 17.85 15.17
CA LYS A 188 6.31 18.40 15.47
C LYS A 188 5.81 19.34 14.36
N GLU A 189 6.71 20.13 13.82
CA GLU A 189 6.48 21.08 12.74
C GLU A 189 6.11 20.41 11.41
N PHE A 190 6.41 19.12 11.25
CA PHE A 190 6.13 18.36 10.02
C PHE A 190 4.99 17.34 10.18
N ILE A 191 4.28 17.28 11.31
CA ILE A 191 3.22 16.27 11.52
C ILE A 191 2.16 16.34 10.41
N GLU A 192 1.60 17.54 10.18
CA GLU A 192 0.56 17.73 9.16
C GLU A 192 1.07 17.36 7.76
N TYR A 193 2.26 17.84 7.39
CA TYR A 193 2.90 17.52 6.12
C TYR A 193 3.09 16.01 5.94
N LYS A 194 3.64 15.32 6.95
CA LYS A 194 3.98 13.90 6.85
C LYS A 194 2.73 13.02 6.75
N LEU A 195 1.68 13.32 7.53
CA LEU A 195 0.44 12.57 7.49
C LEU A 195 -0.28 12.75 6.15
N ASN A 196 -0.37 13.98 5.63
CA ASN A 196 -0.95 14.23 4.30
C ASN A 196 -0.11 13.56 3.21
N TYR A 197 1.22 13.68 3.25
CA TYR A 197 2.10 13.07 2.26
C TYR A 197 1.94 11.54 2.18
N ILE A 198 1.83 10.84 3.33
CA ILE A 198 1.62 9.39 3.34
C ILE A 198 0.33 9.04 2.59
N VAL A 199 -0.79 9.67 2.94
CA VAL A 199 -2.11 9.37 2.34
C VAL A 199 -2.15 9.79 0.87
N GLU A 200 -1.65 10.97 0.52
CA GLU A 200 -1.61 11.46 -0.87
C GLU A 200 -0.77 10.59 -1.80
N LYS A 201 0.25 9.89 -1.25
CA LYS A 201 1.09 8.95 -2.01
C LYS A 201 0.51 7.55 -2.13
N GLY A 202 -0.67 7.29 -1.54
CA GLY A 202 -1.32 5.98 -1.56
C GLY A 202 -0.85 5.02 -0.46
N MET A 203 -0.10 5.50 0.54
CA MET A 203 0.24 4.73 1.73
C MET A 203 -0.77 5.00 2.87
N ASP A 204 -0.75 4.16 3.90
CA ASP A 204 -1.74 4.17 4.96
C ASP A 204 -1.19 4.63 6.32
N ILE A 205 -2.07 5.23 7.12
CA ILE A 205 -1.86 5.50 8.55
C ILE A 205 -2.72 4.52 9.37
N GLY A 206 -2.06 3.71 10.19
CA GLY A 206 -2.69 2.79 11.11
C GLY A 206 -2.66 3.27 12.56
N ASN A 207 -3.52 2.68 13.39
CA ASN A 207 -3.61 2.95 14.83
C ASN A 207 -2.62 2.06 15.60
N HIS A 208 -1.71 2.65 16.40
CA HIS A 208 -0.89 1.91 17.37
C HIS A 208 -1.23 2.24 18.82
N THR A 209 -2.45 2.74 19.05
CA THR A 209 -2.98 3.29 20.30
C THR A 209 -2.36 4.62 20.73
N MET A 210 -3.11 5.38 21.54
CA MET A 210 -2.66 6.71 21.97
C MET A 210 -1.37 6.67 22.78
N THR A 211 -1.23 5.68 23.68
CA THR A 211 -0.13 5.63 24.66
C THR A 211 0.76 4.40 24.54
N HIS A 212 0.64 3.62 23.46
CA HIS A 212 1.34 2.35 23.29
C HIS A 212 1.03 1.37 24.46
N ILE A 213 -0.26 1.21 24.75
CA ILE A 213 -0.74 0.45 25.91
C ILE A 213 -0.52 -1.06 25.75
N ASN A 214 -0.13 -1.74 26.83
CA ASN A 214 -0.23 -3.21 26.89
C ASN A 214 -1.65 -3.63 27.29
N PHE A 215 -2.35 -4.33 26.40
CA PHE A 215 -3.74 -4.71 26.60
C PHE A 215 -3.98 -5.85 27.60
N THR A 216 -2.95 -6.55 28.08
CA THR A 216 -3.09 -7.76 28.93
C THR A 216 -4.00 -7.50 30.15
N ASN A 217 -3.81 -6.36 30.82
CA ASN A 217 -4.54 -5.95 32.03
C ASN A 217 -5.36 -4.67 31.79
N THR A 218 -6.11 -4.62 30.68
CA THR A 218 -6.96 -3.48 30.30
C THR A 218 -8.43 -3.70 30.65
N THR A 219 -9.31 -2.73 30.37
CA THR A 219 -10.78 -2.88 30.40
C THR A 219 -11.38 -2.48 29.04
N PRO A 220 -12.64 -2.84 28.73
CA PRO A 220 -13.32 -2.41 27.50
C PRO A 220 -13.31 -0.89 27.28
N GLU A 221 -13.54 -0.12 28.34
CA GLU A 221 -13.55 1.34 28.29
C GLU A 221 -12.15 1.87 27.94
N LYS A 222 -11.11 1.26 28.49
CA LYS A 222 -9.73 1.66 28.23
C LYS A 222 -9.28 1.30 26.83
N ILE A 223 -9.71 0.16 26.29
CA ILE A 223 -9.45 -0.22 24.89
C ILE A 223 -10.01 0.84 23.93
N GLN A 224 -11.30 1.15 24.09
CA GLN A 224 -12.00 2.12 23.26
C GLN A 224 -11.41 3.53 23.41
N GLU A 225 -11.05 3.93 24.64
CA GLU A 225 -10.38 5.19 24.89
C GLU A 225 -9.04 5.31 24.14
N GLU A 226 -8.18 4.28 24.23
CA GLU A 226 -6.85 4.32 23.62
C GLU A 226 -6.88 4.33 22.10
N ILE A 227 -7.79 3.55 21.49
CA ILE A 227 -7.98 3.52 20.03
C ILE A 227 -8.62 4.82 19.56
N GLY A 228 -9.73 5.21 20.19
CA GLY A 228 -10.51 6.39 19.81
C GLY A 228 -9.76 7.71 19.98
N LYS A 229 -8.94 7.85 21.03
CA LYS A 229 -8.09 9.04 21.22
C LYS A 229 -7.08 9.21 20.09
N LEU A 230 -6.48 8.12 19.62
CA LEU A 230 -5.53 8.21 18.51
C LEU A 230 -6.24 8.51 17.19
N ASN A 231 -7.40 7.90 16.93
CA ASN A 231 -8.21 8.23 15.74
C ASN A 231 -8.59 9.71 15.73
N LYS A 232 -9.02 10.26 16.88
CA LYS A 232 -9.34 11.68 17.03
C LYS A 232 -8.11 12.58 16.82
N PHE A 233 -6.92 12.16 17.26
CA PHE A 233 -5.67 12.87 17.00
C PHE A 233 -5.33 12.91 15.50
N ILE A 234 -5.42 11.77 14.80
CA ILE A 234 -5.16 11.69 13.36
C ILE A 234 -6.13 12.57 12.58
N ARG A 235 -7.42 12.54 12.95
CA ARG A 235 -8.49 13.34 12.32
C ARG A 235 -8.28 14.85 12.40
N GLN A 236 -7.46 15.34 13.34
CA GLN A 236 -7.10 16.77 13.40
C GLN A 236 -6.29 17.22 12.18
N TYR A 237 -5.54 16.31 11.55
CA TYR A 237 -4.71 16.57 10.38
C TYR A 237 -5.32 15.99 9.10
N LEU A 238 -6.10 14.91 9.22
CA LEU A 238 -6.71 14.17 8.12
C LEU A 238 -8.22 13.97 8.40
N PRO A 239 -9.07 14.99 8.21
CA PRO A 239 -10.48 14.93 8.62
C PRO A 239 -11.30 13.86 7.87
N ASP A 240 -10.95 13.62 6.60
CA ASP A 240 -11.66 12.69 5.70
C ASP A 240 -11.01 11.29 5.63
N TYR A 241 -9.87 11.09 6.30
CA TYR A 241 -9.20 9.79 6.34
C TYR A 241 -9.81 8.89 7.42
N GLU A 242 -10.18 7.66 7.04
CA GLU A 242 -10.68 6.66 7.96
C GLU A 242 -9.54 5.76 8.45
N VAL A 243 -9.21 5.87 9.75
CA VAL A 243 -8.27 4.95 10.39
C VAL A 243 -8.98 3.64 10.72
N ASN A 244 -8.71 2.59 9.94
CA ASN A 244 -9.41 1.31 10.00
C ASN A 244 -8.46 0.09 10.18
N THR A 245 -7.22 0.32 10.59
CA THR A 245 -6.28 -0.76 10.91
C THR A 245 -5.63 -0.52 12.28
N LEU A 246 -5.36 -1.61 13.00
CA LEU A 246 -4.79 -1.58 14.34
C LEU A 246 -3.61 -2.54 14.44
N ALA A 247 -2.43 -2.04 14.81
CA ALA A 247 -1.35 -2.88 15.30
C ALA A 247 -1.39 -2.91 16.81
N LEU A 248 -1.43 -4.10 17.40
CA LEU A 248 -1.48 -4.25 18.86
C LEU A 248 -0.08 -3.99 19.47
N PRO A 249 0.09 -3.00 20.36
CA PRO A 249 1.36 -2.83 21.06
C PRO A 249 1.76 -4.13 21.76
N PHE A 250 3.03 -4.51 21.58
CA PHE A 250 3.60 -5.77 22.08
C PHE A 250 2.90 -7.05 21.56
N GLY A 251 2.03 -6.96 20.55
CA GLY A 251 1.13 -8.05 20.16
C GLY A 251 0.14 -8.46 21.27
N SER A 252 -0.05 -7.59 22.27
CA SER A 252 -0.82 -7.91 23.47
C SER A 252 -2.32 -7.85 23.23
N LYS A 253 -3.06 -8.75 23.89
CA LYS A 253 -4.51 -8.80 23.87
C LYS A 253 -5.07 -8.77 25.30
N PRO A 254 -6.33 -8.33 25.48
CA PRO A 254 -7.01 -8.46 26.76
C PRO A 254 -7.01 -9.92 27.24
N SER A 255 -6.73 -10.14 28.53
CA SER A 255 -6.78 -11.47 29.13
C SER A 255 -8.19 -12.07 29.06
N ASN A 256 -9.23 -11.22 29.14
CA ASN A 256 -10.60 -11.64 28.90
C ASN A 256 -10.90 -11.62 27.39
N GLN A 257 -11.16 -12.80 26.82
CA GLN A 257 -11.46 -12.97 25.40
C GLN A 257 -12.75 -12.28 24.96
N GLU A 258 -13.72 -12.11 25.87
CA GLU A 258 -14.96 -11.37 25.58
C GLU A 258 -14.70 -9.90 25.20
N TRP A 259 -13.52 -9.37 25.54
CA TRP A 259 -13.16 -7.98 25.25
C TRP A 259 -12.39 -7.83 23.93
N HIS A 260 -12.08 -8.93 23.22
CA HIS A 260 -11.38 -8.86 21.94
C HIS A 260 -12.20 -8.17 20.86
N SER A 261 -13.53 -8.21 20.95
CA SER A 261 -14.42 -7.47 20.03
C SER A 261 -14.18 -5.96 20.07
N TYR A 262 -13.81 -5.40 21.23
CA TYR A 262 -13.48 -3.98 21.36
C TYR A 262 -12.17 -3.60 20.64
N LEU A 263 -11.32 -4.56 20.27
CA LEU A 263 -10.17 -4.29 19.39
C LEU A 263 -10.62 -4.12 17.92
N VAL A 264 -11.75 -4.70 17.55
CA VAL A 264 -12.30 -4.65 16.19
C VAL A 264 -13.21 -3.44 16.04
N GLU A 265 -14.17 -3.25 16.93
CA GLU A 265 -15.12 -2.16 16.84
C GLU A 265 -15.50 -1.60 18.20
N GLY A 266 -15.84 -0.32 18.24
CA GLY A 266 -16.22 0.35 19.47
C GLY A 266 -16.53 1.81 19.24
N GLU A 267 -16.71 2.54 20.33
CA GLU A 267 -17.05 3.95 20.31
C GLU A 267 -16.31 4.70 21.43
N TYR A 268 -15.80 5.88 21.12
CA TYR A 268 -15.20 6.77 22.10
C TYR A 268 -15.68 8.21 21.87
N GLU A 269 -16.27 8.83 22.90
CA GLU A 269 -16.82 10.20 22.84
C GLU A 269 -17.80 10.42 21.67
N GLY A 270 -18.58 9.40 21.29
CA GLY A 270 -19.55 9.47 20.19
C GLY A 270 -18.98 9.12 18.82
N GLU A 271 -17.66 8.95 18.70
CA GLU A 271 -16.98 8.57 17.46
C GLU A 271 -16.80 7.04 17.42
N LYS A 272 -17.40 6.40 16.42
CA LYS A 272 -17.24 4.97 16.19
C LYS A 272 -15.94 4.67 15.46
N TYR A 273 -15.37 3.50 15.70
CA TYR A 273 -14.29 2.95 14.90
C TYR A 273 -14.60 1.51 14.53
N HIS A 274 -14.06 1.10 13.38
CA HIS A 274 -14.06 -0.28 12.92
C HIS A 274 -12.70 -0.58 12.30
N ASN A 275 -11.99 -1.55 12.87
CA ASN A 275 -10.71 -2.03 12.39
C ASN A 275 -10.95 -3.24 11.49
N VAL A 276 -10.78 -3.06 10.18
CA VAL A 276 -10.85 -4.16 9.20
C VAL A 276 -9.70 -5.14 9.39
N ALA A 277 -8.58 -4.69 9.96
CA ALA A 277 -7.40 -5.50 10.26
C ALA A 277 -6.86 -5.19 11.66
N VAL A 278 -6.63 -6.24 12.45
CA VAL A 278 -5.93 -6.19 13.74
C VAL A 278 -4.71 -7.09 13.69
N LEU A 279 -3.53 -6.51 13.86
CA LEU A 279 -2.23 -7.17 13.71
C LEU A 279 -1.64 -7.57 15.06
N GLU A 280 -1.14 -8.80 15.12
CA GLU A 280 -0.31 -9.32 16.21
C GLU A 280 1.18 -9.00 15.97
N VAL A 281 2.09 -9.68 16.67
CA VAL A 281 3.56 -9.52 16.53
C VAL A 281 4.16 -10.54 15.55
N GLY A 282 5.49 -10.50 15.38
CA GLY A 282 6.25 -11.39 14.49
C GLY A 282 6.19 -12.88 14.89
N TRP A 283 5.77 -13.71 13.94
CA TRP A 283 5.74 -15.17 14.00
C TRP A 283 5.88 -15.82 12.60
N ASP A 284 4.88 -15.71 11.71
CA ASP A 284 4.91 -16.39 10.40
C ASP A 284 4.06 -15.66 9.34
N PRO A 285 4.19 -16.01 8.05
CA PRO A 285 3.26 -15.60 7.01
C PRO A 285 1.85 -16.02 7.37
N TYR A 286 0.87 -15.20 6.99
CA TYR A 286 -0.50 -15.39 7.39
C TYR A 286 -1.35 -15.94 6.24
N HIS A 287 -2.53 -16.45 6.59
CA HIS A 287 -3.39 -17.17 5.64
C HIS A 287 -3.87 -16.26 4.51
N SER A 288 -4.07 -16.82 3.31
CA SER A 288 -4.86 -16.17 2.25
C SER A 288 -6.18 -15.61 2.82
N PRO A 289 -6.64 -14.42 2.38
CA PRO A 289 -7.91 -13.88 2.84
C PRO A 289 -9.11 -14.75 2.42
N TYR A 290 -8.91 -15.65 1.46
CA TYR A 290 -9.92 -16.58 0.98
C TYR A 290 -9.93 -17.91 1.77
N SER A 291 -8.98 -18.11 2.67
CA SER A 291 -8.83 -19.33 3.46
C SER A 291 -9.83 -19.39 4.62
N SER A 292 -10.44 -20.54 4.88
CA SER A 292 -11.31 -20.75 6.05
C SER A 292 -10.63 -20.53 7.41
N ASN A 293 -9.30 -20.46 7.44
CA ASN A 293 -8.53 -20.16 8.66
C ASN A 293 -8.16 -18.68 8.80
N PHE A 294 -8.48 -17.85 7.80
CA PHE A 294 -8.21 -16.42 7.86
C PHE A 294 -9.07 -15.74 8.93
N ASN A 295 -8.46 -14.85 9.70
CA ASN A 295 -9.18 -14.01 10.65
C ASN A 295 -8.50 -12.65 10.73
N ALA A 296 -9.18 -11.64 10.18
CA ALA A 296 -8.66 -10.29 10.10
C ALA A 296 -8.44 -9.62 11.48
N SER A 297 -9.05 -10.14 12.56
CA SER A 297 -8.86 -9.62 13.92
C SER A 297 -7.63 -10.17 14.66
N LYS A 298 -6.79 -10.98 13.99
CA LYS A 298 -5.60 -11.60 14.58
C LYS A 298 -4.54 -11.98 13.53
N ILE A 299 -4.25 -11.05 12.62
CA ILE A 299 -3.27 -11.25 11.56
C ILE A 299 -1.87 -11.32 12.18
N ARG A 300 -1.19 -12.46 12.03
CA ARG A 300 0.22 -12.59 12.43
C ARG A 300 1.12 -11.91 11.41
N ARG A 301 2.29 -11.47 11.87
CA ARG A 301 3.28 -10.78 11.04
C ARG A 301 4.57 -11.56 10.95
N VAL A 302 5.46 -11.16 10.07
CA VAL A 302 6.84 -11.63 9.96
C VAL A 302 7.75 -10.50 10.40
N ARG A 303 8.69 -10.75 11.31
CA ARG A 303 9.69 -9.73 11.65
C ARG A 303 10.61 -9.56 10.45
N ALA A 304 10.66 -8.34 9.92
CA ALA A 304 11.44 -8.03 8.74
C ALA A 304 12.90 -7.69 9.12
N SER A 305 13.57 -8.70 9.66
CA SER A 305 14.97 -8.65 10.11
C SER A 305 15.56 -10.06 10.09
N GLU A 306 16.87 -10.13 10.21
CA GLU A 306 17.66 -11.36 10.40
C GLU A 306 18.19 -11.45 11.86
N THR A 307 17.98 -10.40 12.65
CA THR A 307 18.55 -10.25 13.99
C THR A 307 17.59 -10.77 15.06
N LYS A 308 17.99 -11.81 15.80
CA LYS A 308 17.21 -12.42 16.90
C LYS A 308 15.77 -12.79 16.50
N VAL A 309 15.64 -13.41 15.33
CA VAL A 309 14.35 -13.83 14.77
C VAL A 309 14.10 -15.34 14.89
N ASP A 310 14.95 -16.10 15.57
CA ASP A 310 14.77 -17.52 15.87
C ASP A 310 14.31 -18.40 14.69
N GLY A 311 14.80 -18.09 13.47
CA GLY A 311 14.45 -18.83 12.25
C GLY A 311 13.09 -18.48 11.65
N VAL A 312 12.49 -17.37 12.06
CA VAL A 312 11.20 -16.88 11.56
C VAL A 312 11.28 -15.45 11.00
N GLY A 313 12.45 -15.03 10.53
CA GLY A 313 12.64 -13.75 9.85
C GLY A 313 12.22 -13.78 8.38
N ILE A 314 12.26 -12.62 7.73
CA ILE A 314 11.91 -12.47 6.31
C ILE A 314 12.63 -13.48 5.41
N TYR A 315 13.95 -13.63 5.52
CA TYR A 315 14.72 -14.55 4.67
C TYR A 315 14.48 -16.03 4.99
N ASP A 316 14.11 -16.36 6.23
CA ASP A 316 13.73 -17.73 6.59
C ASP A 316 12.43 -18.13 5.88
N TRP A 317 11.45 -17.23 5.85
CA TRP A 317 10.17 -17.47 5.18
C TRP A 317 10.27 -17.44 3.66
N LEU A 318 11.06 -16.51 3.10
CA LEU A 318 11.39 -16.53 1.67
C LEU A 318 11.99 -17.89 1.26
N LYS A 319 12.95 -18.39 2.03
CA LYS A 319 13.54 -19.71 1.81
C LYS A 319 12.52 -20.85 1.96
N ALA A 320 11.64 -20.79 2.97
CA ALA A 320 10.60 -21.80 3.17
C ALA A 320 9.62 -21.87 1.99
N PHE A 321 9.26 -20.72 1.41
CA PHE A 321 8.45 -20.66 0.21
C PHE A 321 9.16 -21.21 -1.03
N ASP A 322 10.42 -20.82 -1.25
CA ASP A 322 11.21 -21.34 -2.39
C ASP A 322 11.38 -22.86 -2.34
N GLN A 323 11.52 -23.41 -1.13
CA GLN A 323 11.65 -24.85 -0.90
C GLN A 323 10.31 -25.60 -0.94
N GLY A 324 9.19 -24.88 -1.02
CA GLY A 324 7.84 -25.46 -0.98
C GLY A 324 7.46 -26.10 0.35
N THR A 325 8.18 -25.78 1.44
CA THR A 325 7.84 -26.26 2.79
C THR A 325 6.68 -25.46 3.41
N ARG A 326 6.47 -24.24 2.90
CA ARG A 326 5.27 -23.43 3.12
C ARG A 326 4.59 -23.17 1.77
N LEU A 327 3.30 -22.90 1.82
CA LEU A 327 2.51 -22.70 0.61
C LEU A 327 2.46 -21.20 0.30
N ARG A 328 3.15 -20.73 -0.75
CA ARG A 328 3.13 -19.32 -1.14
C ARG A 328 1.84 -18.96 -1.89
N TYR A 329 1.28 -17.78 -1.63
CA TYR A 329 0.23 -17.21 -2.46
C TYR A 329 0.78 -16.85 -3.83
N ILE A 330 0.09 -17.20 -4.91
CA ILE A 330 0.45 -16.77 -6.27
C ILE A 330 -0.84 -16.27 -6.92
N SER A 331 -0.88 -14.99 -7.31
CA SER A 331 -2.11 -14.42 -7.84
C SER A 331 -2.39 -14.90 -9.26
N ASP A 332 -3.66 -14.93 -9.62
CA ASP A 332 -4.11 -15.10 -11.00
C ASP A 332 -4.33 -13.78 -11.75
N GLY A 333 -4.15 -12.63 -11.07
CA GLY A 333 -4.28 -11.30 -11.68
C GLY A 333 -5.72 -10.80 -11.84
N ASP A 334 -6.74 -11.54 -11.37
CA ASP A 334 -8.14 -11.15 -11.55
C ASP A 334 -8.92 -11.24 -10.24
N SER A 335 -9.32 -10.07 -9.71
CA SER A 335 -10.03 -9.96 -8.44
C SER A 335 -11.43 -10.60 -8.45
N ASN A 336 -11.99 -10.97 -9.61
CA ASN A 336 -13.28 -11.68 -9.69
C ASN A 336 -13.16 -13.19 -9.45
N TYR A 337 -11.95 -13.73 -9.52
CA TYR A 337 -11.71 -15.15 -9.40
C TYR A 337 -10.86 -15.49 -8.18
N ILE A 338 -10.91 -16.77 -7.83
CA ILE A 338 -9.97 -17.38 -6.89
C ILE A 338 -9.44 -18.64 -7.55
N SER A 339 -8.20 -18.59 -8.03
CA SER A 339 -7.60 -19.71 -8.75
C SER A 339 -6.66 -20.52 -7.87
N VAL A 340 -6.94 -21.82 -7.75
CA VAL A 340 -6.17 -22.75 -6.91
C VAL A 340 -6.00 -24.13 -7.55
N PRO A 341 -4.88 -24.84 -7.33
CA PRO A 341 -4.78 -26.26 -7.66
C PRO A 341 -5.92 -27.06 -7.02
N GLU A 342 -6.47 -28.09 -7.71
CA GLU A 342 -7.62 -28.87 -7.20
C GLU A 342 -7.42 -29.38 -5.77
N LYS A 343 -6.19 -29.81 -5.41
CA LYS A 343 -5.82 -30.29 -4.07
C LYS A 343 -5.95 -29.26 -2.94
N TYR A 344 -6.10 -27.97 -3.27
CA TYR A 344 -6.23 -26.87 -2.31
C TYR A 344 -7.63 -26.24 -2.30
N LYS A 345 -8.56 -26.75 -3.10
CA LYS A 345 -9.95 -26.29 -3.15
C LYS A 345 -10.61 -26.22 -1.77
N ASP A 346 -10.42 -27.25 -0.95
CA ASP A 346 -11.01 -27.34 0.40
C ASP A 346 -10.41 -26.35 1.41
N ARG A 347 -9.35 -25.61 1.04
CA ARG A 347 -8.80 -24.53 1.88
C ARG A 347 -9.61 -23.24 1.73
N ILE A 348 -10.32 -23.07 0.61
CA ILE A 348 -11.08 -21.86 0.31
C ILE A 348 -12.43 -21.88 1.03
N MET A 349 -12.87 -20.73 1.52
CA MET A 349 -14.20 -20.54 2.12
C MET A 349 -15.30 -20.80 1.09
N GLN A 350 -16.37 -21.51 1.48
CA GLN A 350 -17.42 -21.92 0.54
C GLN A 350 -18.41 -20.80 0.14
N ASN A 351 -18.44 -19.68 0.88
CA ASN A 351 -19.41 -18.58 0.69
C ASN A 351 -18.70 -17.24 0.46
N LEU A 352 -17.95 -17.13 -0.64
CA LEU A 352 -17.40 -15.85 -1.09
C LEU A 352 -18.36 -15.29 -2.12
N ASP A 353 -19.39 -14.56 -1.65
CA ASP A 353 -20.57 -14.14 -2.43
C ASP A 353 -20.26 -13.34 -3.71
N ILE A 354 -19.00 -12.91 -3.88
CA ILE A 354 -18.55 -12.01 -4.96
C ILE A 354 -17.54 -12.69 -5.91
N LYS A 355 -16.92 -13.82 -5.52
CA LYS A 355 -15.79 -14.42 -6.27
C LYS A 355 -16.07 -15.82 -6.79
N THR A 356 -15.64 -16.09 -8.02
CA THR A 356 -15.77 -17.41 -8.66
C THR A 356 -14.51 -18.24 -8.43
N ILE A 357 -14.65 -19.45 -7.86
CA ILE A 357 -13.51 -20.35 -7.63
C ILE A 357 -13.19 -21.11 -8.92
N ARG A 358 -11.93 -21.03 -9.38
CA ARG A 358 -11.38 -21.82 -10.50
C ARG A 358 -10.39 -22.83 -9.96
N THR A 359 -10.48 -24.07 -10.45
CA THR A 359 -9.50 -25.11 -10.14
C THR A 359 -8.90 -25.69 -11.40
N TYR A 360 -7.65 -26.14 -11.28
CA TYR A 360 -6.87 -26.70 -12.39
C TYR A 360 -5.93 -27.83 -11.93
#